data_AF-J9VQ54-F1
#
_entry.id   AF-J9VQ54-F1
#
_cell.length_a   1.000
_cell.length_b   1.000
_cell.length_c   1.000
_cell.angle_alpha   90.00
_cell.angle_beta   90.00
_cell.angle_gamma   90.00
#
_symmetry.space_group_name_H-M   'P 1'
#
loop_
_entity.id
_entity.type
_entity.pdbx_description
1 polymer ?
#
loop_
_entity_poly.entity_id
_entity_poly.type
_entity_poly.pdbx_seq_one_letter_code
_entity_poly.pdbx_strand_id
1 'polypeptide(L)'
;MAPPHHPLRRISTGSLSSLARSTDKNTSSPSGLEFLQPAMTDLADEAATLAANTSQMTTLHDALGTFNEAFAAYLYALKMNAFCVEWPEAPNELSFSRAESLQKPAPPPPNPSVSLGQSKS
;
A
#
# COMPACT_ATOMS: atom_id res chain seq x y z
N MET A 1 19.36 19.24 8.08
CA MET A 1 19.74 18.18 9.03
C MET A 1 18.64 18.15 10.10
N ALA A 2 17.66 17.25 9.99
CA ALA A 2 16.57 17.14 10.97
C ALA A 2 17.07 16.36 12.21
N PRO A 3 16.73 16.76 13.45
CA PRO A 3 17.19 16.07 14.64
C PRO A 3 16.54 14.68 14.77
N PRO A 4 17.21 13.72 15.44
CA PRO A 4 16.70 12.36 15.61
C PRO A 4 15.46 12.33 16.50
N HIS A 5 14.41 11.66 16.03
CA HIS A 5 13.14 11.47 16.74
C HIS A 5 13.35 10.57 17.96
N HIS A 6 13.28 11.15 19.16
CA HIS A 6 13.22 10.39 20.41
C HIS A 6 11.84 9.72 20.53
N PRO A 7 11.76 8.45 20.96
CA PRO A 7 10.48 7.80 21.20
C PRO A 7 9.71 8.58 22.28
N LEU A 8 8.43 8.87 21.99
CA LEU A 8 7.51 9.61 22.85
C LEU A 8 7.66 9.14 24.30
N ARG A 9 8.33 9.95 25.12
CA ARG A 9 8.56 9.63 26.52
C ARG A 9 7.21 9.71 27.22
N ARG A 10 6.71 8.58 27.71
CA ARG A 10 5.40 8.49 28.36
C ARG A 10 5.31 9.55 29.47
N ILE A 11 4.48 10.58 29.25
CA ILE A 11 4.13 11.55 30.28
C ILE A 11 3.39 10.81 31.40
N SER A 12 4.14 10.47 32.45
CA SER A 12 3.58 9.86 33.65
C SER A 12 2.87 10.97 34.42
N THR A 13 1.55 10.90 34.47
CA THR A 13 0.68 11.85 35.19
C THR A 13 1.04 11.98 36.68
N GLY A 14 1.75 11.00 37.25
CA GLY A 14 2.29 11.05 38.61
C GLY A 14 3.53 11.93 38.79
N SER A 15 4.28 12.23 37.72
CA SER A 15 5.53 13.01 37.79
C SER A 15 5.30 14.47 38.12
N LEU A 16 4.23 15.09 37.60
CA LEU A 16 3.94 16.52 37.83
C LEU A 16 3.58 16.81 39.30
N SER A 17 2.79 15.92 39.91
CA SER A 17 2.44 16.03 41.34
C SER A 17 3.64 15.79 42.25
N SER A 18 4.59 14.93 41.84
CA SER A 18 5.85 14.73 42.56
C SER A 18 6.79 15.93 42.42
N LEU A 19 6.84 16.56 41.25
CA LEU A 19 7.66 17.74 40.97
C LEU A 19 7.17 18.95 41.78
N ALA A 20 5.86 19.20 41.78
CA ALA A 20 5.23 20.27 42.56
C ALA A 20 5.59 20.17 44.06
N ARG A 21 5.46 18.97 44.65
CA ARG A 21 5.81 18.72 46.06
C ARG A 21 7.31 18.83 46.36
N SER A 22 8.18 18.58 45.38
CA SER A 22 9.63 18.72 45.55
C SER A 22 10.08 20.18 45.53
N THR A 23 9.38 21.03 44.77
CA THR A 23 9.68 22.47 44.62
C THR A 23 9.13 23.31 45.77
N ASP A 24 8.01 22.88 46.38
CA ASP A 24 7.35 23.55 47.52
C ASP A 24 8.29 23.79 48.73
N LYS A 25 9.38 23.03 48.83
CA LYS A 25 10.36 23.17 49.93
C LYS A 25 11.40 24.28 49.74
N ASN A 26 11.53 24.91 48.57
CA ASN A 26 12.70 25.75 48.27
C ASN A 26 12.48 27.04 47.43
N THR A 27 11.26 27.54 47.22
CA THR A 27 11.09 28.76 46.38
C THR A 27 10.16 29.80 47.00
N SER A 28 10.71 31.00 47.23
CA SER A 28 9.97 32.23 47.51
C SER A 28 9.70 33.01 46.20
N SER A 29 9.17 32.34 45.18
CA SER A 29 8.71 33.03 43.96
C SER A 29 7.29 33.57 44.18
N PRO A 30 6.97 34.81 43.76
CA PRO A 30 5.69 35.46 44.08
C PRO A 30 4.46 34.74 43.50
N SER A 31 4.66 33.87 42.50
CA SER A 31 3.58 33.19 41.78
C SER A 31 3.50 31.68 42.05
N GLY A 32 4.53 31.03 42.61
CA GLY A 32 4.53 29.59 42.91
C GLY A 32 4.38 28.62 41.72
N LEU A 33 4.32 29.12 40.49
CA LEU A 33 4.06 28.33 39.27
C LEU A 33 5.31 27.99 38.45
N GLU A 34 6.51 28.39 38.90
CA GLU A 34 7.74 28.15 38.13
C GLU A 34 8.04 26.66 37.89
N PHE A 35 7.50 25.76 38.71
CA PHE A 35 7.64 24.31 38.50
C PHE A 35 6.96 23.81 37.21
N LEU A 36 5.99 24.56 36.67
CA LEU A 36 5.29 24.22 35.42
C LEU A 36 6.06 24.63 34.18
N GLN A 37 6.97 25.60 34.28
CA GLN A 37 7.79 26.09 33.18
C GLN A 37 8.43 24.93 32.38
N PRO A 38 9.18 23.98 33.00
CA PRO A 38 9.77 22.85 32.27
C PRO A 38 8.73 21.90 31.65
N ALA A 39 7.60 21.68 32.32
CA ALA A 39 6.54 20.81 31.79
C ALA A 39 5.82 21.43 30.58
N MET A 40 5.65 22.76 30.58
CA MET A 40 5.05 23.48 29.45
C MET A 40 6.01 23.59 28.27
N THR A 41 7.32 23.74 28.50
CA THR A 41 8.31 23.71 27.42
C THR A 41 8.38 22.35 26.76
N ASP A 42 8.35 21.26 27.55
CA ASP A 42 8.34 19.90 27.02
C ASP A 42 7.04 19.62 26.24
N LEU A 43 5.89 20.07 26.75
CA LEU A 43 4.62 19.95 26.05
C LEU A 43 4.62 20.71 24.71
N ALA A 44 5.22 21.90 24.67
CA ALA A 44 5.30 22.69 23.45
C ALA A 44 6.18 22.01 22.38
N ASP A 45 7.28 21.37 22.79
CA ASP A 45 8.16 20.62 21.89
C ASP A 45 7.46 19.36 21.33
N GLU A 46 6.76 18.62 22.18
CA GLU A 46 5.98 17.45 21.75
C GLU A 46 4.79 17.84 20.86
N ALA A 47 4.13 18.98 21.14
CA ALA A 47 3.07 19.51 20.29
C ALA A 47 3.62 19.97 18.92
N ALA A 48 4.81 20.57 18.89
CA ALA A 48 5.50 20.91 17.63
C ALA A 48 5.84 19.65 16.82
N THR A 49 6.32 18.60 17.50
CA THR A 49 6.59 17.29 16.88
C THR A 49 5.31 16.67 16.31
N LEU A 50 4.20 16.72 17.06
CA LEU A 50 2.90 16.23 16.60
C LEU A 50 2.42 17.00 15.37
N ALA A 51 2.52 18.33 15.38
CA ALA A 51 2.13 19.17 14.25
C ALA A 51 2.93 18.83 12.98
N ALA A 52 4.24 18.57 13.11
CA ALA A 52 5.07 18.12 12.00
C ALA A 52 4.61 16.76 11.45
N ASN A 53 4.27 15.81 12.32
CA ASN A 53 3.76 14.50 11.91
C ASN A 53 2.40 14.61 11.19
N THR A 54 1.49 15.44 11.70
CA THR A 54 0.19 15.70 11.05
C THR A 54 0.38 16.35 9.69
N SER A 55 1.30 17.32 9.57
CA SER A 55 1.63 17.93 8.28
C SER A 55 2.13 16.89 7.26
N GLN A 56 2.97 15.93 7.68
CA GLN A 56 3.42 14.86 6.81
C GLN A 56 2.26 13.95 6.37
N MET A 57 1.33 13.63 7.27
CA MET A 57 0.12 12.86 6.92
C MET A 57 -0.75 13.59 5.90
N THR A 58 -0.89 14.90 6.00
CA THR A 58 -1.60 15.71 5.00
C THR A 58 -0.91 15.61 3.64
N THR A 59 0.43 15.71 3.58
CA THR A 59 1.17 15.54 2.32
C THR A 59 0.95 14.17 1.70
N LEU A 60 0.91 13.10 2.52
CA LEU A 60 0.63 11.75 2.03
C LEU A 60 -0.81 11.62 1.49
N HIS A 61 -1.76 12.29 2.13
CA HIS A 61 -3.14 12.33 1.67
C HIS A 61 -3.25 12.97 0.28
N ASP A 62 -2.59 14.12 0.09
CA ASP A 62 -2.57 14.83 -1.19
C ASP A 62 -1.89 14.00 -2.30
N ALA A 63 -0.81 13.28 -1.95
CA ALA A 63 -0.13 12.37 -2.86
C ALA A 63 -1.03 11.20 -3.29
N LEU A 64 -1.83 10.63 -2.39
CA LEU A 64 -2.81 9.59 -2.71
C LEU A 64 -3.93 10.11 -3.60
N GLY A 65 -4.41 11.34 -3.36
CA GLY A 65 -5.39 11.99 -4.23
C GLY A 65 -4.87 12.13 -5.66
N THR A 66 -3.65 12.65 -5.81
CA THR A 66 -2.97 12.81 -7.10
C THR A 66 -2.74 11.46 -7.80
N PHE A 67 -2.31 10.45 -7.04
CA PHE A 67 -2.12 9.09 -7.58
C PHE A 67 -3.44 8.50 -8.09
N ASN A 68 -4.52 8.64 -7.33
CA ASN A 68 -5.81 8.09 -7.71
C ASN A 68 -6.36 8.74 -8.99
N GLU A 69 -6.18 10.06 -9.13
CA GLU A 69 -6.54 10.78 -10.35
C GLU A 69 -5.72 10.28 -11.56
N ALA A 70 -4.39 10.18 -11.40
CA ALA A 70 -3.52 9.68 -12.46
C ALA A 70 -3.82 8.22 -12.84
N PHE A 71 -4.12 7.37 -11.85
CA PHE A 71 -4.47 5.98 -12.08
C PHE A 71 -5.83 5.83 -12.78
N ALA A 72 -6.82 6.63 -12.40
CA ALA A 72 -8.11 6.67 -13.10
C ALA A 72 -7.95 7.14 -14.56
N ALA A 73 -7.15 8.18 -14.81
CA ALA A 73 -6.83 8.66 -16.15
C ALA A 73 -6.12 7.58 -16.98
N TYR A 74 -5.17 6.85 -16.38
CA TYR A 74 -4.47 5.73 -17.01
C TYR A 74 -5.45 4.61 -17.41
N LEU A 75 -6.33 4.18 -16.50
CA LEU A 75 -7.34 3.17 -16.80
C LEU A 75 -8.33 3.64 -17.86
N TYR A 76 -8.69 4.92 -17.86
CA TYR A 76 -9.55 5.50 -18.89
C TYR A 76 -8.88 5.46 -20.27
N ALA A 77 -7.61 5.86 -20.36
CA ALA A 77 -6.85 5.78 -21.60
C ALA A 77 -6.70 4.33 -22.07
N LEU A 78 -6.42 3.39 -21.16
CA LEU A 78 -6.39 1.96 -21.46
C LEU A 78 -7.74 1.46 -22.01
N LYS A 79 -8.85 1.86 -21.38
CA LYS A 79 -10.20 1.53 -21.83
C LYS A 79 -10.49 2.10 -23.22
N MET A 80 -10.10 3.35 -23.49
CA MET A 80 -10.26 3.95 -24.83
C MET A 80 -9.40 3.23 -25.87
N ASN A 81 -8.16 2.89 -25.54
CA ASN A 81 -7.29 2.10 -26.43
C ASN A 81 -7.89 0.71 -26.71
N ALA A 82 -8.51 0.06 -25.72
CA ALA A 82 -9.17 -1.23 -25.90
C ALA A 82 -10.40 -1.17 -26.83
N PHE A 83 -11.05 -0.02 -26.99
CA PHE A 83 -12.15 0.15 -27.97
C PHE A 83 -11.65 0.50 -29.38
N CYS A 84 -10.47 1.13 -29.48
CA CYS A 84 -9.96 1.63 -30.75
C CYS A 84 -8.97 0.69 -31.44
N VAL A 85 -8.55 -0.41 -30.79
CA VAL A 85 -7.58 -1.37 -31.34
C VAL A 85 -8.21 -2.75 -31.43
N GLU A 86 -8.45 -3.20 -32.66
CA GLU A 86 -8.88 -4.56 -32.95
C GLU A 86 -7.65 -5.48 -32.84
N TRP A 87 -7.67 -6.42 -31.89
CA TRP A 87 -6.58 -7.39 -31.71
C TRP A 87 -6.90 -8.66 -32.53
N PRO A 88 -6.26 -8.88 -33.70
CA PRO A 88 -6.53 -10.06 -34.51
C PRO A 88 -6.13 -11.37 -33.81
N GLU A 89 -5.16 -11.30 -32.89
CA GLU A 89 -4.71 -12.42 -32.05
C GLU A 89 -5.54 -12.57 -30.75
N ALA A 90 -6.60 -11.77 -30.55
CA ALA A 90 -7.46 -11.93 -29.39
C ALA A 90 -8.14 -13.31 -29.41
N PRO A 91 -8.29 -13.98 -28.26
CA PRO A 91 -9.02 -15.23 -28.17
C PRO A 91 -10.46 -15.05 -28.64
N ASN A 92 -10.77 -15.60 -29.81
CA ASN A 92 -12.11 -15.65 -30.37
C ASN A 92 -12.64 -17.09 -30.30
N GLU A 93 -13.95 -17.27 -30.45
CA GLU A 93 -14.58 -18.60 -30.37
C GLU A 93 -13.93 -19.60 -31.33
N LEU A 94 -13.50 -19.15 -32.51
CA LEU A 94 -12.82 -19.99 -33.50
C LEU A 94 -11.42 -20.42 -33.03
N SER A 95 -10.68 -19.54 -32.35
CA SER A 95 -9.39 -19.85 -31.72
C SER A 95 -9.54 -20.87 -30.59
N PHE A 96 -10.61 -20.79 -29.78
CA PHE A 96 -10.90 -21.78 -28.74
C PHE A 96 -11.28 -23.14 -29.32
N SER A 97 -12.15 -23.19 -30.34
CA SER A 97 -12.48 -24.44 -31.04
C SER A 97 -11.26 -25.07 -31.73
N ARG A 98 -10.35 -24.25 -32.29
CA ARG A 98 -9.09 -24.74 -32.86
C ARG A 98 -8.19 -25.36 -31.78
N ALA A 99 -8.07 -24.74 -30.61
CA ALA A 99 -7.26 -25.27 -29.52
C ALA A 99 -7.74 -26.67 -29.06
N GLU A 100 -9.06 -26.87 -28.94
CA GLU A 100 -9.63 -28.17 -28.60
C GLU A 100 -9.35 -29.24 -29.67
N SER A 101 -9.41 -28.85 -30.96
CA SER A 101 -9.10 -29.76 -32.07
C SER A 101 -7.63 -30.18 -32.14
N LEU A 102 -6.71 -29.32 -31.69
CA LEU A 102 -5.27 -29.62 -31.61
C LEU A 102 -4.92 -30.49 -30.39
N GLN A 103 -5.74 -30.44 -29.34
CA GLN A 103 -5.53 -31.22 -28.12
C GLN A 103 -5.98 -32.68 -28.26
N LYS A 104 -6.86 -32.97 -29.23
CA LYS A 104 -7.19 -34.33 -29.63
C LYS A 104 -6.06 -34.89 -30.52
N PRO A 105 -5.23 -35.84 -30.03
CA PRO A 105 -4.21 -36.44 -30.89
C PRO A 105 -4.92 -37.11 -32.06
N ALA A 106 -4.50 -36.83 -33.29
CA ALA A 106 -5.02 -37.51 -34.45
C ALA A 106 -4.86 -39.04 -34.23
N PRO A 107 -5.94 -39.84 -34.37
CA PRO A 107 -5.81 -41.28 -34.25
C PRO A 107 -4.76 -41.75 -35.26
N PRO A 108 -3.84 -42.65 -34.87
CA PRO A 108 -2.79 -43.11 -35.76
C PRO A 108 -3.41 -43.66 -37.04
N PRO A 109 -2.82 -43.38 -38.22
CA PRO A 109 -3.38 -43.83 -39.49
C PRO A 109 -3.57 -45.35 -39.47
N PRO A 110 -4.67 -45.88 -40.06
CA PRO A 110 -4.88 -47.31 -40.14
C PRO A 110 -3.69 -47.95 -40.87
N ASN A 111 -3.05 -48.90 -40.19
CA ASN A 111 -1.88 -49.59 -40.71
C ASN A 111 -2.25 -50.28 -42.05
N PRO A 112 -1.59 -49.97 -43.19
CA PRO A 112 -1.96 -50.55 -44.48
C PRO A 112 -1.63 -52.04 -44.62
N SER A 113 -1.09 -52.68 -43.58
CA SER A 113 -0.60 -54.07 -43.63
C SER A 113 -1.54 -55.06 -42.94
N VAL A 114 -2.82 -55.09 -43.31
CA VAL A 114 -3.67 -56.30 -43.13
C VAL A 114 -4.55 -56.47 -44.37
N SER A 115 -3.92 -56.70 -45.52
CA SER A 115 -4.59 -57.24 -46.71
C SER A 115 -3.58 -57.97 -47.58
N LEU A 116 -2.99 -59.04 -47.04
CA LEU A 116 -2.44 -60.10 -47.88
C LEU A 116 -2.54 -61.43 -47.13
N GLY A 117 -3.70 -62.07 -47.27
CA GLY A 117 -3.98 -63.35 -46.61
C GLY A 117 -5.38 -63.89 -46.88
N GLN A 118 -5.98 -63.56 -48.04
CA GLN A 118 -7.00 -64.41 -48.62
C GLN A 118 -6.24 -65.44 -49.48
N SER A 119 -6.06 -66.66 -48.97
CA SER A 119 -6.02 -67.83 -49.86
C SER A 119 -6.53 -69.05 -49.11
N LYS A 120 -7.81 -69.34 -49.37
CA LYS A 120 -8.41 -70.67 -49.24
C LYS A 120 -7.54 -71.71 -49.96
N SER A 121 -7.28 -72.83 -49.30
CA SER A 121 -7.36 -74.20 -49.84
C SER A 121 -7.38 -75.17 -48.67
#